data_AF-A0ABC9WJK0-F1
#
_entry.id   AF-A0ABC9WJK0-F1
#
_cell.length_a   1.000
_cell.length_b   1.000
_cell.length_c   1.000
_cell.angle_alpha   90.00
_cell.angle_beta   90.00
_cell.angle_gamma   90.00
#
_symmetry.space_group_name_H-M   'P 1'
#
loop_
_entity.id
_entity.type
_entity.pdbx_description
1 polymer ?
#
loop_
_entity_poly.entity_id
_entity_poly.type
_entity_poly.pdbx_seq_one_letter_code
_entity_poly.pdbx_strand_id
1 'polypeptide(L)'
;MYTLAYVTYQDIRSIQAFQEQIVIAIKAPEETKLEIPIPKEDCIEVHVKSTKGPIDVYLCEVEQKPGAKTFTSETEPSVPPDEVRSPGEEKKQTT
;
A
#
# COMPACT_ATOMS: atom_id res chain seq x y z
N MET A 1 -35.95 -7.75 4.14
CA MET A 1 -35.02 -8.58 4.93
C MET A 1 -33.61 -8.14 4.54
N TYR A 2 -32.74 -7.82 5.50
CA TYR A 2 -31.35 -7.50 5.21
C TYR A 2 -30.53 -8.79 5.22
N THR A 3 -29.88 -9.11 4.10
CA THR A 3 -28.90 -10.19 4.02
C THR A 3 -27.54 -9.67 4.46
N LEU A 4 -26.92 -10.39 5.40
CA LEU A 4 -25.54 -10.13 5.80
C LEU A 4 -24.61 -10.71 4.74
N ALA A 5 -23.76 -9.87 4.15
CA ALA A 5 -22.78 -10.25 3.15
C ALA A 5 -21.38 -9.84 3.64
N TYR A 6 -20.81 -10.65 4.53
CA TYR A 6 -19.45 -10.48 5.03
C TYR A 6 -18.77 -11.83 5.16
N VAL A 7 -17.45 -11.79 5.22
CA VAL A 7 -16.59 -12.93 5.55
C VAL A 7 -15.74 -12.56 6.75
N THR A 8 -15.45 -13.54 7.59
CA THR A 8 -14.56 -13.37 8.75
C THR A 8 -13.17 -13.87 8.42
N TYR A 9 -12.21 -13.50 9.27
CA TYR A 9 -10.84 -14.03 9.19
C TYR A 9 -10.78 -15.56 9.27
N GLN A 10 -11.66 -16.14 10.10
CA GLN A 10 -11.74 -17.58 10.30
C GLN A 10 -12.25 -18.29 9.04
N ASP A 11 -13.21 -17.69 8.33
CA ASP A 11 -13.71 -18.23 7.06
C ASP A 11 -12.59 -18.30 6.03
N ILE A 12 -11.81 -17.23 5.89
CA ILE A 12 -10.66 -17.17 4.95
C ILE A 12 -9.60 -18.22 5.33
N ARG A 13 -9.23 -18.32 6.61
CA ARG A 13 -8.26 -19.31 7.11
C ARG A 13 -8.72 -20.76 6.94
N SER A 14 -10.03 -21.00 6.96
CA SER A 14 -10.58 -22.34 6.79
C SER A 14 -10.42 -22.89 5.37
N ILE A 15 -10.16 -22.02 4.38
CA ILE A 15 -9.96 -22.40 2.99
C ILE A 15 -8.58 -23.05 2.85
N GLN A 16 -8.57 -24.37 2.64
CA GLN A 16 -7.33 -25.15 2.56
C GLN A 16 -6.36 -24.64 1.47
N ALA A 17 -6.88 -24.10 0.37
CA ALA A 17 -6.07 -23.56 -0.72
C ALA A 17 -5.22 -22.33 -0.33
N PHE A 18 -5.56 -21.64 0.76
CA PHE A 18 -4.84 -20.45 1.25
C PHE A 18 -3.89 -20.75 2.41
N GLN A 19 -3.76 -22.02 2.82
CA GLN A 19 -2.82 -22.41 3.88
C GLN A 19 -1.38 -22.08 3.48
N GLU A 20 -0.61 -21.55 4.44
CA GLU A 20 0.80 -21.16 4.25
C GLU A 20 1.02 -20.07 3.19
N GLN A 21 -0.04 -19.38 2.76
CA GLN A 21 0.02 -18.28 1.79
C GLN A 21 -0.36 -16.95 2.44
N ILE A 22 0.10 -15.87 1.83
CA ILE A 22 -0.33 -14.51 2.16
C ILE A 22 -1.60 -14.21 1.35
N VAL A 23 -2.69 -13.86 2.04
CA VAL A 23 -3.93 -13.41 1.40
C VAL A 23 -4.08 -11.91 1.59
N ILE A 24 -4.28 -11.18 0.49
CA ILE A 24 -4.53 -9.75 0.48
C ILE A 24 -5.99 -9.54 0.05
N ALA A 25 -6.84 -9.07 0.97
CA ALA A 25 -8.23 -8.74 0.67
C ALA A 25 -8.34 -7.24 0.35
N ILE A 26 -8.89 -6.93 -0.82
CA ILE A 26 -9.03 -5.56 -1.32
C ILE A 26 -10.52 -5.22 -1.39
N LYS A 27 -10.95 -4.20 -0.64
CA LYS A 27 -12.29 -3.61 -0.70
C LYS A 27 -12.19 -2.25 -1.36
N ALA A 28 -12.76 -2.12 -2.54
CA ALA A 28 -12.64 -0.94 -3.37
C ALA A 28 -14.01 -0.51 -3.91
N PRO A 29 -14.20 0.78 -4.23
CA PRO A 29 -15.43 1.26 -4.86
C PRO A 29 -15.55 0.74 -6.29
N GLU A 30 -16.73 0.94 -6.88
CA GLU A 30 -16.97 0.66 -8.29
C GLU A 30 -15.96 1.35 -9.20
N GLU A 31 -15.77 0.79 -10.40
CA GLU A 31 -14.82 1.29 -11.41
C GLU A 31 -13.34 1.26 -10.99
N THR A 32 -12.99 0.61 -9.88
CA THR A 32 -11.58 0.38 -9.50
C THR A 32 -10.91 -0.52 -10.53
N LYS A 33 -9.73 -0.08 -11.01
CA LYS A 33 -8.91 -0.81 -11.97
C LYS A 33 -7.80 -1.56 -11.24
N LEU A 34 -7.60 -2.81 -11.64
CA LEU A 34 -6.46 -3.63 -11.24
C LEU A 34 -5.66 -3.98 -12.50
N GLU A 35 -4.40 -3.60 -12.50
CA GLU A 35 -3.46 -3.83 -13.60
C GLU A 35 -2.27 -4.65 -13.09
N ILE A 36 -1.88 -5.66 -13.86
CA ILE A 36 -0.69 -6.47 -13.60
C ILE A 36 0.30 -6.15 -14.73
N PRO A 37 1.23 -5.21 -14.53
CA PRO A 37 2.25 -4.92 -15.51
C PRO A 37 3.14 -6.14 -15.78
N ILE A 38 3.87 -6.10 -16.89
CA ILE A 38 4.82 -7.16 -17.25
C ILE A 38 5.84 -7.30 -16.10
N PRO A 39 6.01 -8.51 -15.53
CA PRO A 39 6.97 -8.73 -14.47
C PRO A 39 8.39 -8.34 -14.89
N LYS A 40 9.12 -7.72 -13.98
CA LYS A 40 10.57 -7.53 -14.11
C LYS A 40 11.26 -8.75 -13.49
N GLU A 41 12.54 -8.95 -13.76
CA GLU A 41 13.29 -10.18 -13.38
C GLU A 41 13.07 -10.62 -11.93
N ASP A 42 13.00 -9.70 -10.97
CA ASP A 42 12.83 -10.01 -9.54
C ASP A 42 11.60 -9.35 -8.89
N CYS A 43 10.66 -8.83 -9.68
CA CYS A 43 9.53 -8.08 -9.14
C CYS A 43 8.23 -8.32 -9.93
N ILE A 44 7.18 -8.69 -9.19
CA ILE A 44 5.81 -8.68 -9.68
C ILE A 44 5.11 -7.51 -8.98
N GLU A 45 4.54 -6.62 -9.78
CA GLU A 45 3.78 -5.49 -9.28
C GLU A 45 2.29 -5.71 -9.55
N VAL A 46 1.45 -5.23 -8.65
CA VAL A 46 0.00 -5.15 -8.85
C VAL A 46 -0.39 -3.70 -8.61
N HIS A 47 -0.95 -3.05 -9.62
CA HIS A 47 -1.37 -1.66 -9.54
C HIS A 47 -2.89 -1.60 -9.36
N VAL A 48 -3.34 -0.94 -8.30
CA VAL A 48 -4.76 -0.78 -8.00
C VAL A 48 -5.10 0.70 -7.96
N LYS A 49 -6.06 1.14 -8.78
CA LYS A 49 -6.40 2.55 -8.91
C LYS A 49 -7.91 2.75 -8.84
N SER A 50 -8.32 3.60 -7.90
CA SER A 50 -9.71 4.07 -7.76
C SER A 50 -9.78 5.57 -8.04
N THR A 51 -10.89 6.02 -8.62
CA THR A 51 -11.22 7.45 -8.83
C THR A 51 -12.46 7.88 -8.05
N LYS A 52 -13.17 6.93 -7.43
CA LYS A 52 -14.48 7.14 -6.78
C LYS A 52 -14.43 7.11 -5.26
N GLY A 53 -13.27 6.80 -4.68
CA GLY A 53 -13.12 6.72 -3.23
C GLY A 53 -11.87 5.94 -2.80
N PRO A 54 -11.62 5.86 -1.48
CA PRO A 54 -10.49 5.12 -0.92
C PRO A 54 -10.61 3.62 -1.17
N ILE A 55 -9.47 2.94 -1.10
CA ILE A 55 -9.37 1.48 -1.16
C ILE A 55 -8.94 1.01 0.22
N ASP A 56 -9.68 0.08 0.80
CA ASP A 56 -9.30 -0.59 2.04
C ASP A 56 -8.59 -1.91 1.70
N VAL A 57 -7.42 -2.13 2.29
CA VAL A 57 -6.61 -3.33 2.07
C VAL A 57 -6.37 -4.03 3.41
N TYR A 58 -6.61 -5.34 3.44
CA TYR A 58 -6.43 -6.16 4.63
C TYR A 58 -5.48 -7.32 4.33
N LEU A 59 -4.54 -7.55 5.23
CA LEU A 59 -3.59 -8.66 5.15
C LEU A 59 -4.05 -9.80 6.06
N CYS A 60 -4.16 -11.00 5.50
CA CYS A 60 -4.44 -12.21 6.25
C CYS A 60 -3.26 -13.16 6.20
N GLU A 61 -2.63 -13.36 7.36
CA GLU A 61 -1.56 -14.33 7.57
C GLU A 61 -2.18 -15.67 7.98
N VAL A 62 -2.22 -16.61 7.03
CA VAL A 62 -2.70 -17.96 7.29
C VAL A 62 -1.54 -18.77 7.87
N GLU A 63 -1.29 -18.59 9.16
CA GLU A 63 -0.35 -19.34 10.02
C GLU A 63 0.94 -19.80 9.30
N GLN A 64 1.89 -18.89 9.17
CA GLN A 64 3.25 -19.24 8.80
C GLN A 64 4.02 -19.65 10.07
N LYS A 65 4.86 -20.69 9.98
CA LYS A 65 5.75 -21.11 11.08
C LYS A 65 6.48 -19.89 11.67
N PRO A 66 6.70 -19.83 13.00
CA PRO A 66 7.30 -18.67 13.65
C PRO A 66 8.69 -18.39 13.05
N GLY A 67 8.79 -17.31 12.28
CA GLY A 67 10.02 -16.95 11.54
C GLY A 67 9.81 -16.08 10.28
N ALA A 68 8.57 -15.89 9.80
CA ALA A 68 8.28 -15.04 8.65
C ALA A 68 8.27 -13.55 9.03
N LYS A 69 8.97 -12.73 8.24
CA LYS A 69 9.19 -11.30 8.46
C LYS A 69 7.87 -10.52 8.32
N THR A 70 7.50 -9.75 9.34
CA THR A 70 6.42 -8.75 9.26
C THR A 70 6.83 -7.64 8.28
N PHE A 71 6.06 -7.44 7.22
CA PHE A 71 6.23 -6.30 6.33
C PHE A 71 5.55 -5.08 6.95
N THR A 72 6.33 -4.19 7.57
CA THR A 72 5.88 -2.86 7.98
C THR A 72 6.05 -1.91 6.80
N SER A 73 4.96 -1.41 6.23
CA SER A 73 5.00 -0.30 5.26
C SER A 73 5.20 1.02 6.01
N GLU A 74 6.41 1.58 5.97
CA GLU A 74 6.66 2.95 6.43
C GLU A 74 6.11 3.94 5.39
N THR A 75 5.12 4.74 5.79
CA THR A 75 4.68 5.92 5.02
C THR A 75 5.47 7.12 5.56
N GLU A 76 6.59 7.45 4.92
CA GLU A 76 7.29 8.72 5.16
C GLU A 76 6.48 9.86 4.51
N PRO A 77 6.00 10.87 5.26
CA PRO A 77 5.32 12.02 4.69
C PRO A 77 6.35 12.92 3.99
N SER A 78 6.17 13.13 2.68
CA SER A 78 7.03 13.98 1.86
C SER A 78 6.89 15.45 2.29
N VAL A 79 7.91 15.99 2.95
CA VAL A 79 8.02 17.43 3.22
C VAL A 79 8.32 18.15 1.89
N PRO A 80 7.56 19.19 1.49
CA PRO A 80 7.86 19.94 0.27
C PRO A 80 9.16 20.74 0.42
N PRO A 81 9.97 20.91 -0.64
CA PRO A 81 11.18 21.72 -0.58
C PRO A 81 10.82 23.19 -0.39
N ASP A 82 11.26 23.75 0.73
CA ASP A 82 11.11 25.17 1.08
C ASP A 82 11.90 26.06 0.10
N GLU A 83 11.34 27.24 -0.13
CA GLU A 83 11.73 28.24 -1.13
C GLU A 83 13.20 28.68 -1.04
N VAL A 84 13.79 28.93 -2.22
CA VAL A 84 15.09 29.59 -2.40
C VAL A 84 15.02 31.02 -1.85
N ARG A 85 15.60 31.26 -0.65
CA ARG A 85 15.74 32.60 -0.06
C ARG A 85 17.13 33.20 -0.31
N SER A 86 17.18 34.01 -1.37
CA SER A 86 17.99 35.21 -1.69
C SER A 86 19.52 35.31 -1.46
N PRO A 87 20.25 36.04 -2.34
CA PRO A 87 21.71 36.19 -2.30
C PRO A 87 22.19 37.13 -1.17
N GLY A 88 23.34 36.79 -0.59
CA GLY A 88 24.01 37.57 0.44
C GLY A 88 24.46 38.96 -0.01
N GLU A 89 24.39 39.90 0.93
CA GLU A 89 24.95 41.24 0.87
C GLU A 89 26.49 41.19 0.77
N GLU A 90 27.07 41.66 -0.34
CA GLU A 90 28.46 42.12 -0.37
C GLU A 90 28.45 43.65 -0.46
N LYS A 91 28.70 44.30 0.69
CA LYS A 91 28.89 45.75 0.78
C LYS A 91 30.33 46.08 0.38
N LYS A 92 30.53 46.66 -0.80
CA LYS A 92 31.78 47.34 -1.17
C LYS A 92 31.67 48.84 -0.85
N GLN A 93 32.56 49.36 0.00
CA GLN A 93 33.26 50.66 -0.17
C GLN A 93 34.34 50.73 0.93
N THR A 94 35.63 50.57 0.64
CA THR A 94 36.58 51.55 0.06
C THR A 94 36.85 52.73 1.00
N THR A 95 38.14 52.96 1.25
CA THR A 95 38.85 54.21 1.57
C THR A 95 38.02 55.41 1.97
#